data_AF-A0A1I3FIL5-F1
#
_entry.id   AF-A0A1I3FIL5-F1
#
_cell.length_a   1.000
_cell.length_b   1.000
_cell.length_c   1.000
_cell.angle_alpha   90.00
_cell.angle_beta   90.00
_cell.angle_gamma   90.00
#
_symmetry.space_group_name_H-M   'P 1'
#
loop_
_entity.id
_entity.type
_entity.pdbx_description
1 polymer ?
#
loop_
_entity_poly.entity_id
_entity_poly.type
_entity_poly.pdbx_seq_one_letter_code
_entity_poly.pdbx_strand_id
1 'polypeptide(L)'
;MTVPSLSEVKSLLNQPIKKGYFFVGLKLKEIKGLRTDEISNLLSDPNNNDFSVNNYHKEIEHEKKRLCNEMEVFYNDPFIVETFCKDGLSMTNIFEQTKKKMIQVERMNLLLEPKITESILKKKPYDVEYLRARIVWLDDDGKKNLNNTKIFGRSGEMNSLLLLEKMVRERMNGKNIISEVDVKTKDGKFSADLIAEIDGEQWVFEAKITSRKEYIIDSVRFHLWELYKKTYLI
;
A
#
# COMPACT_ATOMS: atom_id res chain seq x y z
N MET A 1 -26.46 8.42 -2.64
CA MET A 1 -25.03 8.70 -2.84
C MET A 1 -24.96 10.11 -3.40
N THR A 2 -24.27 11.01 -2.70
CA THR A 2 -24.09 12.40 -3.15
C THR A 2 -22.98 12.45 -4.17
N VAL A 3 -23.18 13.22 -5.25
CA VAL A 3 -22.15 13.48 -6.26
C VAL A 3 -21.02 14.26 -5.59
N PRO A 4 -19.76 13.77 -5.61
CA PRO A 4 -18.64 14.58 -5.17
C PRO A 4 -18.58 15.87 -6.00
N SER A 5 -18.41 17.00 -5.36
CA SER A 5 -18.13 18.26 -6.01
C SER A 5 -16.75 18.22 -6.69
N LEU A 6 -16.55 19.06 -7.71
CA LEU A 6 -15.22 19.24 -8.31
C LEU A 6 -14.18 19.65 -7.27
N SER A 7 -14.57 20.40 -6.24
CA SER A 7 -13.72 20.73 -5.09
C SER A 7 -13.29 19.50 -4.28
N GLU A 8 -14.19 18.54 -4.06
CA GLU A 8 -13.86 17.28 -3.36
C GLU A 8 -12.97 16.38 -4.21
N VAL A 9 -13.12 16.37 -5.53
CA VAL A 9 -12.19 15.67 -6.43
C VAL A 9 -10.81 16.33 -6.39
N LYS A 10 -10.75 17.67 -6.46
CA LYS A 10 -9.49 18.42 -6.39
C LYS A 10 -8.79 18.27 -5.03
N SER A 11 -9.53 18.05 -3.94
CA SER A 11 -8.91 17.82 -2.63
C SER A 11 -8.08 16.54 -2.59
N LEU A 12 -8.41 15.53 -3.41
CA LEU A 12 -7.60 14.31 -3.54
C LEU A 12 -6.17 14.60 -4.02
N LEU A 13 -5.99 15.56 -4.93
CA LEU A 13 -4.65 15.95 -5.40
C LEU A 13 -3.78 16.45 -4.25
N ASN A 14 -4.38 17.17 -3.32
CA ASN A 14 -3.71 17.78 -2.17
C ASN A 14 -3.54 16.82 -0.99
N GLN A 15 -4.14 15.63 -1.04
CA GLN A 15 -4.02 14.63 0.01
C GLN A 15 -2.79 13.76 -0.26
N PRO A 16 -1.70 13.91 0.52
CA PRO A 16 -0.51 13.10 0.33
C PRO A 16 -0.77 11.68 0.83
N ILE A 17 -0.20 10.68 0.15
CA ILE A 17 -0.15 9.34 0.73
C ILE A 17 0.82 9.36 1.91
N LYS A 18 0.30 9.07 3.11
CA LYS A 18 1.14 8.87 4.29
C LYS A 18 1.99 7.61 4.09
N LYS A 19 3.28 7.82 3.81
CA LYS A 19 4.28 6.74 3.70
C LYS A 19 4.63 6.24 5.10
N GLY A 20 4.47 4.94 5.31
CA GLY A 20 5.03 4.27 6.48
C GLY A 20 6.41 3.72 6.12
N TYR A 21 7.43 4.03 6.89
CA TYR A 21 8.75 3.44 6.73
C TYR A 21 8.90 2.26 7.69
N PHE A 22 8.49 1.08 7.23
CA PHE A 22 8.54 -0.11 8.07
C PHE A 22 9.96 -0.70 8.16
N PHE A 23 10.78 -0.46 7.14
CA PHE A 23 12.13 -0.99 7.02
C PHE A 23 12.96 -0.11 6.08
N VAL A 24 14.27 -0.33 6.08
CA VAL A 24 15.20 0.15 5.05
C VAL A 24 15.91 -1.04 4.46
N GLY A 25 15.94 -1.13 3.13
CA GLY A 25 16.61 -2.19 2.40
C GLY A 25 17.69 -1.63 1.49
N LEU A 26 18.89 -2.22 1.53
CA LEU A 26 20.03 -1.89 0.66
C LEU A 26 20.56 -3.16 0.00
N LYS A 27 21.16 -3.05 -1.19
CA LYS A 27 21.78 -4.21 -1.82
C LYS A 27 23.04 -4.59 -1.06
N LEU A 28 23.22 -5.87 -0.81
CA LEU A 28 24.39 -6.37 -0.08
C LEU A 28 25.71 -5.95 -0.75
N LYS A 29 25.72 -5.85 -2.09
CA LYS A 29 26.90 -5.42 -2.87
C LYS A 29 27.31 -3.97 -2.61
N GLU A 30 26.38 -3.10 -2.27
CA GLU A 30 26.63 -1.67 -2.00
C GLU A 30 27.23 -1.46 -0.62
N ILE A 31 26.93 -2.35 0.33
CA ILE A 31 27.40 -2.21 1.72
C ILE A 31 28.69 -2.99 2.02
N LYS A 32 29.04 -4.02 1.23
CA LYS A 32 30.23 -4.86 1.45
C LYS A 32 31.56 -4.08 1.51
N GLY A 33 31.64 -2.92 0.87
CA GLY A 33 32.83 -2.06 0.86
C GLY A 33 32.85 -0.96 1.93
N LEU A 34 31.75 -0.81 2.68
CA LEU A 34 31.56 0.26 3.66
C LEU A 34 31.99 -0.17 5.06
N ARG A 35 32.29 0.83 5.88
CA ARG A 35 32.51 0.66 7.32
C ARG A 35 31.18 0.49 8.05
N THR A 36 31.20 -0.13 9.22
CA THR A 36 29.96 -0.40 9.99
C THR A 36 29.19 0.88 10.37
N ASP A 37 29.89 1.99 10.63
CA ASP A 37 29.28 3.31 10.90
C ASP A 37 28.55 3.88 9.68
N GLU A 38 29.17 3.76 8.50
CA GLU A 38 28.60 4.18 7.22
C GLU A 38 27.33 3.40 6.89
N ILE A 39 27.35 2.09 7.08
CA ILE A 39 26.19 1.20 6.87
C ILE A 39 25.06 1.56 7.82
N SER A 40 25.38 1.76 9.10
CA SER A 40 24.39 2.13 10.11
C SER A 40 23.74 3.48 9.79
N ASN A 41 24.52 4.46 9.35
CA ASN A 41 24.01 5.77 8.93
C ASN A 41 23.08 5.65 7.72
N LEU A 42 23.49 4.91 6.67
CA LEU A 42 22.66 4.68 5.49
C LEU A 42 21.34 4.01 5.87
N LEU A 43 21.41 2.93 6.66
CA LEU A 43 20.23 2.19 7.06
C LEU A 43 19.36 2.97 8.03
N SER A 44 19.87 3.95 8.77
CA SER A 44 19.07 4.76 9.72
C SER A 44 18.13 5.75 9.06
N ASP A 45 18.43 6.22 7.85
CA ASP A 45 17.59 7.18 7.11
C ASP A 45 16.60 6.43 6.21
N PRO A 46 15.28 6.53 6.46
CA PRO A 46 14.29 5.90 5.62
C PRO A 46 14.28 6.34 4.15
N ASN A 47 14.85 7.50 3.84
CA ASN A 47 14.96 7.99 2.47
C ASN A 47 16.01 7.23 1.64
N ASN A 48 16.94 6.54 2.30
CA ASN A 48 17.94 5.68 1.65
C ASN A 48 17.42 4.28 1.34
N ASN A 49 16.12 4.02 1.52
CA ASN A 49 15.53 2.74 1.18
C ASN A 49 15.47 2.56 -0.34
N ASP A 50 16.50 1.94 -0.90
CA ASP A 50 16.60 1.56 -2.31
C ASP A 50 15.58 0.49 -2.70
N PHE A 51 15.02 -0.20 -1.70
CA PHE A 51 14.01 -1.21 -1.96
C PHE A 51 12.63 -0.56 -2.24
N SER A 52 12.14 -0.80 -3.45
CA SER A 52 10.99 -0.12 -4.03
C SER A 52 9.62 -0.63 -3.55
N VAL A 53 9.44 -0.94 -2.26
CA VAL A 53 8.07 -0.99 -1.68
C VAL A 53 7.37 0.37 -1.87
N ASN A 54 8.11 1.43 -2.19
CA ASN A 54 7.58 2.71 -2.63
C ASN A 54 7.09 2.79 -4.09
N ASN A 55 7.18 1.73 -4.93
CA ASN A 55 6.66 1.80 -6.30
C ASN A 55 5.13 1.89 -6.32
N TYR A 56 4.43 1.13 -5.47
CA TYR A 56 2.97 1.19 -5.43
C TYR A 56 2.47 2.57 -4.97
N HIS A 57 3.21 3.27 -4.10
CA HIS A 57 2.91 4.66 -3.74
C HIS A 57 2.99 5.60 -4.96
N LYS A 58 4.03 5.45 -5.80
CA LYS A 58 4.16 6.22 -7.05
C LYS A 58 3.05 5.87 -8.04
N GLU A 59 2.68 4.59 -8.14
CA GLU A 59 1.57 4.13 -8.97
C GLU A 59 0.24 4.75 -8.53
N ILE A 60 -0.06 4.73 -7.22
CA ILE A 60 -1.27 5.39 -6.68
C ILE A 60 -1.24 6.88 -6.97
N GLU A 61 -0.12 7.58 -6.78
CA GLU A 61 -0.02 9.02 -7.08
C GLU A 61 -0.24 9.31 -8.58
N HIS A 62 0.31 8.49 -9.46
CA HIS A 62 0.06 8.60 -10.90
C HIS A 62 -1.43 8.42 -11.20
N GLU A 63 -2.03 7.34 -10.69
CA GLU A 63 -3.44 7.02 -10.93
C GLU A 63 -4.38 8.09 -10.35
N LYS A 64 -4.05 8.62 -9.17
CA LYS A 64 -4.75 9.75 -8.54
C LYS A 64 -4.76 10.97 -9.47
N LYS A 65 -3.60 11.32 -10.04
CA LYS A 65 -3.48 12.43 -11.00
C LYS A 65 -4.29 12.17 -12.27
N ARG A 66 -4.19 10.95 -12.83
CA ARG A 66 -4.94 10.54 -14.02
C ARG A 66 -6.45 10.68 -13.79
N LEU A 67 -6.95 10.14 -12.67
CA LEU A 67 -8.36 10.18 -12.29
C LEU A 67 -8.86 11.62 -12.07
N CYS A 68 -8.08 12.46 -11.38
CA CYS A 68 -8.47 13.85 -11.15
C CYS A 68 -8.57 14.64 -12.46
N ASN A 69 -7.62 14.45 -13.38
CA ASN A 69 -7.67 15.07 -14.71
C ASN A 69 -8.91 14.61 -15.50
N GLU A 70 -9.20 13.31 -15.49
CA GLU A 70 -10.38 12.74 -16.15
C GLU A 70 -11.69 13.32 -15.61
N MET A 71 -11.79 13.45 -14.28
CA MET A 71 -12.95 14.06 -13.65
C MET A 71 -13.04 15.56 -13.92
N GLU A 72 -11.93 16.29 -13.97
CA GLU A 72 -11.94 17.72 -14.31
C GLU A 72 -12.47 17.96 -15.72
N VAL A 73 -12.06 17.14 -16.69
CA VAL A 73 -12.63 17.17 -18.05
C VAL A 73 -14.13 16.88 -17.99
N PHE A 74 -14.55 15.85 -17.24
CA PHE A 74 -15.95 15.47 -17.10
C PHE A 74 -16.85 16.58 -16.52
N TYR A 75 -16.38 17.31 -15.49
CA TYR A 75 -17.16 18.40 -14.88
C TYR A 75 -17.18 19.69 -15.72
N ASN A 76 -16.13 19.95 -16.49
CA ASN A 76 -15.97 21.21 -17.22
C ASN A 76 -16.37 21.13 -18.70
N ASP A 77 -16.67 19.95 -19.22
CA ASP A 77 -17.18 19.81 -20.59
C ASP A 77 -18.68 20.15 -20.62
N PRO A 78 -19.07 21.33 -21.16
CA PRO A 78 -20.46 21.74 -21.21
C PRO A 78 -21.30 20.90 -22.19
N PHE A 79 -20.63 20.12 -23.06
CA PHE A 79 -21.26 19.28 -24.06
C PHE A 79 -21.18 17.79 -23.70
N ILE A 80 -20.68 17.40 -22.51
CA ILE A 80 -20.49 15.99 -22.15
C ILE A 80 -21.78 15.16 -22.34
N VAL A 81 -22.93 15.73 -21.97
CA VAL A 81 -24.24 15.10 -22.13
C VAL A 81 -24.66 15.03 -23.59
N GLU A 82 -24.42 16.09 -24.37
CA GLU A 82 -24.70 16.09 -25.81
C GLU A 82 -23.81 15.10 -26.56
N THR A 83 -22.54 14.99 -26.20
CA THR A 83 -21.58 14.02 -26.75
C THR A 83 -22.07 12.60 -26.47
N PHE A 84 -22.43 12.29 -25.22
CA PHE A 84 -22.99 10.98 -24.90
C PHE A 84 -24.32 10.68 -25.62
N CYS A 85 -25.20 11.67 -25.75
CA CYS A 85 -26.45 11.51 -26.52
C CYS A 85 -26.17 11.31 -28.02
N LYS A 86 -25.18 12.00 -28.60
CA LYS A 86 -24.74 11.82 -29.99
C LYS A 86 -24.12 10.44 -30.23
N ASP A 87 -23.46 9.89 -29.21
CA ASP A 87 -22.95 8.52 -29.20
C ASP A 87 -24.05 7.46 -28.97
N GLY A 88 -25.32 7.88 -28.89
CA GLY A 88 -26.48 6.98 -28.73
C GLY A 88 -26.69 6.45 -27.32
N LEU A 89 -26.04 7.03 -26.30
CA LEU A 89 -26.22 6.63 -24.92
C LEU A 89 -27.56 7.14 -24.38
N SER A 90 -28.29 6.25 -23.70
CA SER A 90 -29.49 6.64 -22.96
C SER A 90 -29.13 7.47 -21.73
N MET A 91 -30.07 8.26 -21.22
CA MET A 91 -29.92 8.98 -19.94
C MET A 91 -29.57 8.04 -18.78
N THR A 92 -30.12 6.82 -18.79
CA THR A 92 -29.78 5.78 -17.81
C THR A 92 -28.30 5.40 -17.90
N ASN A 93 -27.77 5.20 -19.12
CA ASN A 93 -26.36 4.85 -19.31
C ASN A 93 -25.44 5.99 -18.87
N ILE A 94 -25.81 7.25 -19.15
CA ILE A 94 -25.07 8.43 -18.69
C ILE A 94 -25.01 8.47 -17.16
N PHE A 95 -26.16 8.25 -16.51
CA PHE A 95 -26.23 8.17 -15.05
C PHE A 95 -25.38 7.03 -14.48
N GLU A 96 -25.41 5.85 -15.09
CA GLU A 96 -24.60 4.71 -14.67
C GLU A 96 -23.09 4.97 -14.80
N GLN A 97 -22.64 5.57 -15.91
CA GLN A 97 -21.24 5.94 -16.10
C GLN A 97 -20.78 6.96 -15.05
N THR A 98 -21.64 7.95 -14.78
CA THR A 98 -21.43 8.96 -13.75
C THR A 98 -21.26 8.30 -12.38
N LYS A 99 -22.16 7.37 -12.01
CA LYS A 99 -22.09 6.61 -10.75
C LYS A 99 -20.80 5.80 -10.66
N LYS A 100 -20.37 5.12 -11.73
CA LYS A 100 -19.13 4.32 -11.75
C LYS A 100 -17.89 5.18 -11.48
N LYS A 101 -17.78 6.34 -12.13
CA LYS A 101 -16.67 7.28 -11.89
C LYS A 101 -16.64 7.78 -10.45
N MET A 102 -17.79 8.06 -9.85
CA MET A 102 -17.87 8.47 -8.44
C MET A 102 -17.39 7.39 -7.49
N ILE A 103 -17.80 6.14 -7.72
CA ILE A 103 -17.34 4.99 -6.94
C ILE A 103 -15.81 4.83 -7.07
N GLN A 104 -15.25 5.07 -8.26
CA GLN A 104 -13.80 5.05 -8.47
C GLN A 104 -13.07 6.12 -7.65
N VAL A 105 -13.61 7.34 -7.59
CA VAL A 105 -13.08 8.44 -6.75
C VAL A 105 -13.14 8.09 -5.26
N GLU A 106 -14.27 7.54 -4.79
CA GLU A 106 -14.39 7.13 -3.38
C GLU A 106 -13.45 5.96 -3.03
N ARG A 107 -13.29 4.99 -3.93
CA ARG A 107 -12.33 3.89 -3.78
C ARG A 107 -10.89 4.42 -3.75
N MET A 108 -10.56 5.45 -4.55
CA MET A 108 -9.27 6.14 -4.48
C MET A 108 -9.07 6.80 -3.11
N ASN A 109 -10.09 7.49 -2.58
CA ASN A 109 -9.99 8.07 -1.23
C ASN A 109 -9.73 7.00 -0.15
N LEU A 110 -10.35 5.82 -0.26
CA LEU A 110 -10.07 4.69 0.65
C LEU A 110 -8.63 4.15 0.53
N LEU A 111 -7.94 4.35 -0.60
CA LEU A 111 -6.50 4.06 -0.71
C LEU A 111 -5.68 5.09 0.06
N LEU A 112 -5.98 6.38 -0.08
CA LEU A 112 -5.25 7.45 0.58
C LEU A 112 -5.42 7.37 2.09
N GLU A 113 -6.66 7.18 2.54
CA GLU A 113 -7.06 7.05 3.94
C GLU A 113 -7.85 5.76 4.21
N PRO A 114 -7.13 4.62 4.38
CA PRO A 114 -7.77 3.35 4.65
C PRO A 114 -8.61 3.37 5.92
N LYS A 115 -9.90 3.03 5.78
CA LYS A 115 -10.81 2.87 6.92
C LYS A 115 -10.81 1.42 7.36
N ILE A 116 -10.38 1.18 8.60
CA ILE A 116 -10.27 -0.15 9.18
C ILE A 116 -10.89 -0.23 10.56
N THR A 117 -11.36 -1.43 10.92
CA THR A 117 -11.71 -1.79 12.29
C THR A 117 -10.84 -2.95 12.74
N GLU A 118 -10.01 -2.73 13.74
CA GLU A 118 -9.18 -3.77 14.36
C GLU A 118 -10.04 -4.62 15.31
N SER A 119 -9.83 -5.93 15.30
CA SER A 119 -10.52 -6.89 16.17
C SER A 119 -9.63 -8.08 16.45
N ILE A 120 -9.92 -8.82 17.51
CA ILE A 120 -9.23 -10.07 17.84
C ILE A 120 -10.06 -11.24 17.32
N LEU A 121 -9.42 -12.13 16.57
CA LEU A 121 -9.99 -13.40 16.14
C LEU A 121 -9.42 -14.52 17.01
N LYS A 122 -10.28 -15.19 17.79
CA LYS A 122 -9.90 -16.38 18.55
C LYS A 122 -10.07 -17.63 17.68
N LYS A 123 -8.99 -18.35 17.42
CA LYS A 123 -9.05 -19.62 16.68
C LYS A 123 -9.05 -20.79 17.68
N LYS A 124 -10.19 -21.46 17.79
CA LYS A 124 -10.34 -22.71 18.55
C LYS A 124 -9.65 -23.87 17.81
N PRO A 125 -9.18 -24.93 18.50
CA PRO A 125 -9.29 -25.19 19.94
C PRO A 125 -8.18 -24.57 20.81
N TYR A 126 -7.07 -24.12 20.22
CA TYR A 126 -5.84 -23.76 20.93
C TYR A 126 -5.85 -22.38 21.60
N ASP A 127 -7.02 -21.72 21.68
CA ASP A 127 -7.25 -20.34 22.14
C ASP A 127 -6.20 -19.32 21.65
N VAL A 128 -5.70 -19.51 20.43
CA VAL A 128 -4.74 -18.59 19.84
C VAL A 128 -5.50 -17.38 19.31
N GLU A 129 -5.14 -16.21 19.85
CA GLU A 129 -5.68 -14.93 19.44
C GLU A 129 -4.90 -14.37 18.25
N TYR A 130 -5.60 -13.85 17.26
CA TYR A 130 -5.01 -13.19 16.09
C TYR A 130 -5.53 -11.78 15.93
N LEU A 131 -4.66 -10.87 15.52
CA LEU A 131 -5.07 -9.52 15.14
C LEU A 131 -5.66 -9.55 13.72
N ARG A 132 -6.90 -9.08 13.59
CA ARG A 132 -7.65 -9.00 12.33
C ARG A 132 -8.07 -7.56 12.08
N ALA A 133 -7.78 -7.03 10.90
CA ALA A 133 -8.41 -5.79 10.43
C ALA A 133 -9.55 -6.12 9.47
N ARG A 134 -10.73 -5.55 9.73
CA ARG A 134 -11.83 -5.44 8.78
C ARG A 134 -11.62 -4.19 7.96
N ILE A 135 -11.58 -4.34 6.65
CA ILE A 135 -11.23 -3.29 5.70
C ILE A 135 -12.52 -2.84 5.03
N VAL A 136 -12.78 -1.53 5.05
CA VAL A 136 -13.90 -0.95 4.30
C VAL A 136 -13.52 -0.89 2.82
N TRP A 137 -14.35 -1.49 1.98
CA TRP A 137 -14.30 -1.32 0.52
C TRP A 137 -15.69 -0.99 -0.02
N LEU A 138 -15.76 -0.49 -1.25
CA LEU A 138 -17.02 -0.25 -1.94
C LEU A 138 -17.22 -1.31 -3.02
N ASP A 139 -18.40 -1.90 -3.13
CA ASP A 139 -18.78 -2.70 -4.30
C ASP A 139 -19.13 -1.81 -5.51
N ASP A 140 -19.51 -2.42 -6.63
CA ASP A 140 -19.80 -1.69 -7.87
C ASP A 140 -21.10 -0.89 -7.83
N ASP A 141 -21.91 -1.10 -6.78
CA ASP A 141 -23.05 -0.27 -6.47
C ASP A 141 -22.72 0.88 -5.50
N GLY A 142 -21.47 0.91 -5.02
CA GLY A 142 -20.96 1.85 -4.01
C GLY A 142 -21.50 1.59 -2.61
N LYS A 143 -21.95 0.36 -2.33
CA LYS A 143 -22.28 -0.07 -0.97
C LYS A 143 -21.00 -0.51 -0.25
N LYS A 144 -20.92 -0.16 1.03
CA LYS A 144 -19.79 -0.54 1.88
C LYS A 144 -19.80 -2.05 2.12
N ASN A 145 -18.72 -2.69 1.74
CA ASN A 145 -18.43 -4.09 2.01
C ASN A 145 -17.34 -4.19 3.08
N LEU A 146 -17.64 -4.93 4.16
CA LEU A 146 -16.73 -5.18 5.29
C LEU A 146 -16.18 -6.61 5.30
N ASN A 147 -16.45 -7.40 4.26
CA ASN A 147 -16.00 -8.80 4.17
C ASN A 147 -14.51 -8.92 3.82
N ASN A 148 -13.88 -7.83 3.38
CA ASN A 148 -12.46 -7.78 3.15
C ASN A 148 -11.72 -7.75 4.49
N THR A 149 -11.10 -8.86 4.87
CA THR A 149 -10.39 -8.95 6.14
C THR A 149 -9.00 -9.51 5.97
N LYS A 150 -8.04 -8.92 6.68
CA LYS A 150 -6.63 -9.36 6.72
C LYS A 150 -6.25 -9.71 8.15
N ILE A 151 -5.47 -10.78 8.30
CA ILE A 151 -4.91 -11.23 9.56
C ILE A 151 -3.43 -10.83 9.61
N PHE A 152 -3.03 -10.19 10.70
CA PHE A 152 -1.71 -9.55 10.86
C PHE A 152 -0.75 -10.31 11.78
N GLY A 153 -1.18 -11.43 12.35
CA GLY A 153 -0.37 -12.25 13.26
C GLY A 153 -1.11 -12.53 14.56
N ARG A 154 -0.41 -13.12 15.54
CA ARG A 154 -0.96 -13.38 16.87
C ARG A 154 -1.17 -12.07 17.64
N SER A 155 -2.20 -12.03 18.49
CA SER A 155 -2.42 -10.92 19.41
C SER A 155 -1.26 -10.86 20.41
N GLY A 156 -0.70 -9.67 20.65
CA GLY A 156 0.40 -9.47 21.61
C GLY A 156 1.82 -9.73 21.08
N GLU A 157 2.00 -10.53 20.03
CA GLU A 157 3.30 -10.70 19.37
C GLU A 157 3.51 -9.59 18.34
N MET A 158 4.32 -8.58 18.70
CA MET A 158 4.78 -7.55 17.77
C MET A 158 6.26 -7.77 17.46
N ASN A 159 6.59 -8.94 16.91
CA ASN A 159 7.93 -9.17 16.41
C ASN A 159 8.03 -8.56 15.00
N SER A 160 8.67 -7.40 14.93
CA SER A 160 8.96 -6.68 13.69
C SER A 160 9.69 -7.49 12.66
N LEU A 161 10.58 -8.37 13.11
CA LEU A 161 11.35 -9.25 12.25
C LEU A 161 10.44 -10.26 11.54
N LEU A 162 9.47 -10.84 12.25
CA LEU A 162 8.44 -11.71 11.66
C LEU A 162 7.57 -10.97 10.65
N LEU A 163 7.22 -9.71 10.92
CA LEU A 163 6.46 -8.87 10.00
C LEU A 163 7.30 -8.48 8.76
N LEU A 164 8.58 -8.18 8.94
CA LEU A 164 9.54 -7.89 7.87
C LEU A 164 9.73 -9.11 6.97
N GLU A 165 9.98 -10.28 7.56
CA GLU A 165 10.09 -11.55 6.86
C GLU A 165 8.84 -11.83 6.02
N LYS A 166 7.66 -11.71 6.62
CA LYS A 166 6.39 -11.92 5.92
C LYS A 166 6.23 -10.97 4.74
N MET A 167 6.54 -9.69 4.93
CA MET A 167 6.42 -8.68 3.88
C MET A 167 7.43 -8.91 2.75
N VAL A 168 8.69 -9.25 3.07
CA VAL A 168 9.71 -9.61 2.07
C VAL A 168 9.27 -10.83 1.28
N ARG A 169 8.77 -11.86 1.95
CA ARG A 169 8.29 -13.08 1.28
C ARG A 169 7.06 -12.83 0.40
N GLU A 170 6.01 -12.23 0.96
CA GLU A 170 4.71 -12.14 0.30
C GLU A 170 4.59 -10.99 -0.70
N ARG A 171 5.31 -9.87 -0.49
CA ARG A 171 5.18 -8.68 -1.35
C ARG A 171 6.36 -8.48 -2.28
N MET A 172 7.53 -8.97 -1.92
CA MET A 172 8.76 -8.78 -2.69
C MET A 172 9.22 -10.06 -3.38
N ASN A 173 8.48 -11.16 -3.23
CA ASN A 173 8.87 -12.48 -3.70
C ASN A 173 10.26 -12.90 -3.20
N GLY A 174 10.64 -12.47 -2.01
CA GLY A 174 11.94 -12.75 -1.42
C GLY A 174 12.14 -14.24 -1.17
N LYS A 175 13.32 -14.73 -1.54
CA LYS A 175 13.79 -16.11 -1.35
C LYS A 175 14.98 -16.13 -0.40
N ASN A 176 15.36 -17.32 0.05
CA ASN A 176 16.57 -17.54 0.87
C ASN A 176 16.66 -16.56 2.05
N ILE A 177 15.53 -16.38 2.76
CA ILE A 177 15.41 -15.39 3.82
C ILE A 177 16.12 -15.90 5.08
N ILE A 178 17.05 -15.10 5.60
CA ILE A 178 17.83 -15.37 6.80
C ILE A 178 17.67 -14.19 7.74
N SER A 179 17.26 -14.46 8.97
CA SER A 179 17.05 -13.45 10.01
C SER A 179 18.23 -13.40 10.98
N GLU A 180 18.49 -12.24 11.59
CA GLU A 180 19.53 -12.01 12.61
C GLU A 180 20.91 -12.50 12.16
N VAL A 181 21.44 -11.89 11.10
CA VAL A 181 22.63 -12.37 10.40
C VAL A 181 23.74 -11.33 10.34
N ASP A 182 24.95 -11.76 10.65
CA ASP A 182 26.14 -10.93 10.52
C ASP A 182 26.59 -10.83 9.06
N VAL A 183 26.65 -9.60 8.56
CA VAL A 183 27.26 -9.24 7.28
C VAL A 183 28.70 -8.80 7.50
N LYS A 184 29.63 -9.34 6.72
CA LYS A 184 31.03 -8.87 6.72
C LYS A 184 31.14 -7.48 6.11
N THR A 185 31.77 -6.56 6.82
CA THR A 185 32.02 -5.16 6.41
C THR A 185 33.52 -4.92 6.21
N LYS A 186 33.90 -3.69 5.83
CA LYS A 186 35.31 -3.31 5.64
C LYS A 186 36.14 -3.42 6.92
N ASP A 187 35.57 -3.06 8.06
CA ASP A 187 36.23 -2.95 9.36
C ASP A 187 35.73 -3.98 10.39
N GLY A 188 34.81 -4.86 10.03
CA GLY A 188 34.36 -5.94 10.90
C GLY A 188 33.09 -6.63 10.41
N LYS A 189 32.04 -6.52 11.20
CA LYS A 189 30.72 -7.11 10.94
C LYS A 189 29.61 -6.11 11.28
N PHE A 190 28.52 -6.19 10.54
CA PHE A 190 27.27 -5.50 10.79
C PHE A 190 26.19 -6.56 10.99
N SER A 191 25.51 -6.55 12.14
CA SER A 191 24.40 -7.46 12.40
C SER A 191 23.14 -6.88 11.79
N ALA A 192 22.63 -7.54 10.75
CA ALA A 192 21.42 -7.14 10.08
C ALA A 192 20.21 -7.90 10.62
N ASP A 193 19.05 -7.24 10.67
CA ASP A 193 17.80 -7.88 11.01
C ASP A 193 17.47 -9.00 10.02
N LEU A 194 17.60 -8.76 8.70
CA LEU A 194 17.21 -9.72 7.68
C LEU A 194 18.01 -9.61 6.38
N ILE A 195 18.36 -10.75 5.80
CA ILE A 195 18.88 -10.86 4.43
C ILE A 195 17.91 -11.68 3.60
N ALA A 196 17.67 -11.26 2.37
CA ALA A 196 16.87 -12.03 1.41
C ALA A 196 17.41 -11.87 -0.01
N GLU A 197 17.09 -12.83 -0.86
CA GLU A 197 17.31 -12.77 -2.30
C GLU A 197 16.04 -12.29 -3.01
N ILE A 198 16.14 -11.21 -3.76
CA ILE A 198 15.04 -10.63 -4.53
C ILE A 198 15.56 -10.32 -5.93
N ASP A 199 14.86 -10.82 -6.95
CA ASP A 199 15.24 -10.70 -8.36
C ASP A 199 16.70 -11.12 -8.66
N GLY A 200 17.19 -12.14 -7.93
CA GLY A 200 18.55 -12.68 -8.06
C GLY A 200 19.64 -11.85 -7.37
N GLU A 201 19.29 -10.76 -6.68
CA GLU A 201 20.22 -9.95 -5.89
C GLU A 201 20.01 -10.18 -4.39
N GLN A 202 21.10 -10.16 -3.62
CA GLN A 202 21.02 -10.20 -2.15
C GLN A 202 20.79 -8.80 -1.58
N TRP A 203 19.83 -8.70 -0.68
CA TRP A 203 19.42 -7.49 0.00
C TRP A 203 19.54 -7.64 1.50
N VAL A 204 19.91 -6.55 2.16
CA VAL A 204 19.99 -6.42 3.62
C VAL A 204 18.92 -5.46 4.07
N PHE A 205 18.15 -5.87 5.07
CA PHE A 205 16.99 -5.15 5.57
C PHE A 205 17.12 -4.89 7.07
N GLU A 206 16.75 -3.69 7.47
CA GLU A 206 16.63 -3.25 8.87
C GLU A 206 15.21 -2.81 9.14
N ALA A 207 14.58 -3.35 10.19
CA ALA A 207 13.26 -2.95 10.62
C ALA A 207 13.33 -1.56 11.30
N LYS A 208 12.46 -0.64 10.87
CA LYS A 208 12.40 0.74 11.40
C LYS A 208 11.17 1.07 12.23
N ILE A 209 10.30 0.08 12.39
CA ILE A 209 9.09 0.05 13.22
C ILE A 209 8.73 1.41 13.85
N THR A 210 8.00 2.22 13.10
CA THR A 210 7.45 3.47 13.65
C THR A 210 6.19 3.19 14.49
N SER A 211 5.32 2.27 14.06
CA SER A 211 4.25 1.68 14.90
C SER A 211 3.53 0.48 14.23
N ARG A 212 2.92 -0.41 15.04
CA ARG A 212 2.05 -1.51 14.54
C ARG A 212 0.93 -1.02 13.65
N LYS A 213 0.31 0.10 14.04
CA LYS A 213 -0.81 0.71 13.33
C LYS A 213 -0.39 1.16 11.93
N GLU A 214 0.79 1.75 11.79
CA GLU A 214 1.29 2.19 10.49
C GLU A 214 1.58 1.01 9.56
N TYR A 215 2.13 -0.10 10.08
CA TYR A 215 2.28 -1.34 9.31
C TYR A 215 0.93 -1.88 8.82
N ILE A 216 -0.08 -1.93 9.70
CA ILE A 216 -1.41 -2.42 9.33
C ILE A 216 -2.01 -1.52 8.24
N ILE A 217 -1.93 -0.20 8.40
CA ILE A 217 -2.46 0.76 7.42
C ILE A 217 -1.75 0.64 6.07
N ASP A 218 -0.42 0.58 6.03
CA ASP A 218 0.34 0.38 4.79
C ASP A 218 -0.02 -0.96 4.13
N SER A 219 -0.12 -2.03 4.91
CA SER A 219 -0.51 -3.34 4.39
C SER A 219 -1.93 -3.36 3.83
N VAL A 220 -2.86 -2.66 4.48
CA VAL A 220 -4.23 -2.54 4.00
C VAL A 220 -4.25 -1.71 2.73
N ARG A 221 -3.48 -0.62 2.66
CA ARG A 221 -3.36 0.20 1.46
C ARG A 221 -2.86 -0.60 0.27
N PHE A 222 -1.78 -1.37 0.45
CA PHE A 222 -1.28 -2.28 -0.59
C PHE A 222 -2.36 -3.26 -1.05
N HIS A 223 -3.09 -3.88 -0.11
CA HIS A 223 -4.18 -4.80 -0.45
C HIS A 223 -5.32 -4.12 -1.22
N LEU A 224 -5.73 -2.92 -0.79
CA LEU A 224 -6.72 -2.11 -1.49
C LEU A 224 -6.23 -1.71 -2.89
N TRP A 225 -4.93 -1.45 -3.06
CA TRP A 225 -4.35 -1.12 -4.36
C TRP A 225 -4.44 -2.30 -5.33
N GLU A 226 -4.14 -3.51 -4.86
CA GLU A 226 -4.33 -4.73 -5.65
C GLU A 226 -5.80 -4.93 -6.06
N LEU A 227 -6.75 -4.63 -5.17
CA LEU A 227 -8.18 -4.66 -5.51
C LEU A 227 -8.54 -3.59 -6.54
N TYR A 228 -8.05 -2.36 -6.36
CA TYR A 228 -8.29 -1.25 -7.27
C TYR A 228 -7.78 -1.56 -8.68
N LYS A 229 -6.54 -2.06 -8.79
CA LYS A 229 -5.94 -2.49 -10.07
C LYS A 229 -6.81 -3.54 -10.74
N LYS A 230 -7.26 -4.54 -10.00
CA LYS A 230 -8.15 -5.60 -10.54
C LYS A 230 -9.47 -5.07 -11.08
N THR A 231 -9.97 -3.97 -10.54
CA THR A 231 -11.25 -3.38 -10.95
C THR A 231 -11.11 -2.43 -12.14
N TYR A 232 -9.99 -1.70 -12.26
CA TYR A 232 -9.90 -0.56 -13.18
C TYR A 232 -8.70 -0.56 -14.13
N LEU A 233 -7.66 -1.36 -13.87
CA LEU A 233 -6.37 -1.30 -14.55
C LEU A 233 -5.96 -2.64 -15.19
N ILE A 234 -6.89 -3.59 -15.33
CA ILE A 234 -6.73 -4.83 -16.10
C ILE A 234 -7.27 -4.64 -17.50
#